data_AF-A0A212JY73-F1
#
_entry.id   AF-A0A212JY73-F1
#
_cell.length_a   1.000
_cell.length_b   1.000
_cell.length_c   1.000
_cell.angle_alpha   90.00
_cell.angle_beta   90.00
_cell.angle_gamma   90.00
#
_symmetry.space_group_name_H-M   'P 1'
#
loop_
_entity.id
_entity.type
_entity.pdbx_description
1 polymer ?
#
loop_
_entity_poly.entity_id
_entity_poly.type
_entity_poly.pdbx_seq_one_letter_code
_entity_poly.pdbx_strand_id
1 'polypeptide(L)' 'MAPSPTFSGSLYQGGTLEGYGVYLVDKTDTAPKLVFGERYDGTGGIWFAMS' A
#
# COMPACT_ATOMS: atom_id res chain seq x y z
N MET A 1 5.91 6.83 -13.40
CA MET A 1 5.10 8.04 -13.18
C MET A 1 4.14 7.77 -12.05
N ALA A 2 4.01 8.65 -11.06
CA ALA A 2 2.96 8.54 -10.05
C ALA A 2 1.59 8.78 -10.70
N PRO A 3 0.50 8.15 -10.22
CA PRO A 3 -0.84 8.35 -10.77
C PRO A 3 -1.26 9.83 -10.66
N SER A 4 -1.93 10.32 -11.70
CA SER A 4 -2.59 11.63 -11.72
C SER A 4 -4.10 11.43 -11.67
N PRO A 5 -4.82 12.05 -10.73
CA PRO A 5 -4.34 13.00 -9.72
C PRO A 5 -3.55 12.33 -8.58
N THR A 6 -2.70 13.10 -7.89
CA THR A 6 -2.03 12.65 -6.67
C THR A 6 -3.06 12.43 -5.56
N PHE A 7 -2.96 11.30 -4.86
CA PHE A 7 -3.81 11.01 -3.70
C PHE A 7 -3.54 12.03 -2.58
N SER A 8 -4.56 12.82 -2.23
CA SER A 8 -4.49 13.83 -1.17
C SER A 8 -5.90 14.13 -0.64
N GLY A 9 -5.98 14.57 0.62
CA GLY A 9 -7.25 14.95 1.25
C GLY A 9 -7.06 15.35 2.71
N SER A 10 -8.00 16.14 3.23
CA SER A 10 -8.11 16.44 4.66
C SER A 10 -9.33 15.70 5.21
N LEU A 11 -9.15 14.94 6.28
CA LEU A 11 -10.20 14.14 6.89
C LEU A 11 -10.62 14.75 8.23
N TYR A 12 -11.93 14.87 8.42
CA TYR A 12 -12.52 15.09 9.74
C TYR A 12 -12.54 13.78 10.52
N GLN A 13 -12.71 13.86 11.85
CA GLN A 13 -12.77 12.67 12.71
C GLN A 13 -13.94 11.76 12.31
N GLY A 14 -13.65 10.50 12.00
CA GLY A 14 -14.64 9.51 11.55
C GLY A 14 -14.91 9.50 10.04
N GLY A 15 -14.32 10.43 9.28
CA GLY A 15 -14.37 10.40 7.82
C GLY A 15 -13.47 9.31 7.23
N THR A 16 -13.79 8.88 6.02
CA THR A 16 -12.98 7.94 5.21
C THR A 16 -12.44 8.63 3.96
N LEU A 17 -11.26 8.22 3.51
CA LEU A 17 -10.67 8.60 2.22
C LEU A 17 -10.25 7.32 1.50
N GLU A 18 -10.63 7.20 0.24
CA GLU A 18 -10.36 6.01 -0.58
C GLU A 18 -9.50 6.38 -1.79
N GLY A 19 -8.58 5.49 -2.16
CA GLY A 19 -7.68 5.66 -3.29
C GLY A 19 -7.02 4.34 -3.69
N TYR A 20 -6.18 4.39 -4.71
CA TYR A 20 -5.44 3.22 -5.19
C TYR A 20 -3.95 3.51 -5.32
N GLY A 21 -3.13 2.50 -5.05
CA GLY A 21 -1.69 2.49 -5.33
C GLY A 21 -1.40 1.50 -6.45
N VAL A 22 -0.41 1.83 -7.29
CA VAL A 22 0.05 0.94 -8.36
C VAL A 22 1.55 0.72 -8.18
N TYR A 23 1.96 -0.54 -8.18
CA TYR A 23 3.34 -0.95 -7.99
C TYR A 23 3.77 -1.81 -9.17
N LEU A 24 4.99 -1.60 -9.65
CA LEU A 24 5.64 -2.51 -10.58
C LEU A 24 6.31 -3.61 -9.75
N VAL A 25 6.01 -4.86 -10.06
CA VAL A 25 6.57 -6.04 -9.40
C VAL A 25 7.26 -6.93 -10.42
N ASP A 26 8.21 -7.73 -9.98
CA ASP A 26 8.80 -8.78 -10.81
C ASP A 26 7.76 -9.87 -11.06
N LYS A 27 7.58 -10.27 -12.33
CA LYS A 27 6.64 -11.34 -12.71
C LYS A 27 7.11 -12.72 -12.24
N THR A 28 8.38 -12.85 -11.87
CA THR A 28 9.00 -14.08 -11.38
C THR A 28 9.10 -14.14 -9.86
N ASP A 29 8.71 -13.08 -9.16
CA ASP A 29 8.53 -13.13 -7.71
C ASP A 29 7.37 -14.10 -7.41
N THR A 30 7.69 -15.20 -6.73
CA THR A 30 6.73 -16.25 -6.40
C THR A 30 5.97 -15.98 -5.11
N ALA A 31 6.37 -14.96 -4.35
CA ALA A 31 5.75 -14.59 -3.08
C ALA A 31 5.77 -13.06 -2.86
N PRO A 32 5.21 -12.27 -3.79
CA PRO A 32 5.22 -10.83 -3.66
C PRO A 32 4.31 -10.41 -2.50
N LYS A 33 4.83 -9.53 -1.65
CA LYS A 33 4.17 -9.08 -0.42
C LYS A 33 3.96 -7.56 -0.43
N LEU A 34 2.75 -7.11 -0.14
CA LEU A 34 2.47 -5.71 0.17
C LEU A 34 2.23 -5.58 1.68
N VAL A 35 3.00 -4.72 2.35
CA VAL A 35 2.86 -4.47 3.80
C VAL A 35 2.71 -2.99 4.07
N PHE A 36 1.78 -2.64 4.95
CA PHE A 36 1.63 -1.30 5.48
C PHE A 36 2.03 -1.26 6.96
N GLY A 37 2.98 -0.39 7.32
CA GLY A 37 3.39 -0.18 8.71
C GLY A 37 4.29 -1.28 9.30
N GLU A 38 5.03 -2.02 8.47
CA GLU A 38 6.06 -2.97 8.92
C GLU A 38 7.20 -2.22 9.63
N ARG A 39 7.70 -2.76 10.74
CA ARG A 39 8.93 -2.26 11.37
C ARG A 39 10.14 -2.76 10.60
N TYR A 40 11.27 -2.06 10.78
CA TYR A 40 12.54 -2.43 10.15
C TYR A 40 13.05 -3.82 10.55
N ASP A 41 12.65 -4.33 11.72
CA ASP A 41 12.96 -5.68 12.18
C ASP A 41 12.06 -6.79 11.56
N GLY A 42 11.17 -6.42 10.64
CA GLY A 42 10.24 -7.34 9.99
C GLY A 42 9.00 -7.68 10.81
N THR A 43 8.78 -7.00 11.95
CA THR A 43 7.60 -7.23 12.80
C THR A 43 6.48 -6.21 12.56
N GLY A 44 5.25 -6.60 12.87
CA GLY A 44 4.07 -5.72 12.78
C GLY A 44 3.58 -5.47 11.34
N GLY A 45 2.71 -4.48 11.20
CA GLY A 45 2.08 -4.10 9.93
C GLY A 45 0.84 -4.93 9.55
N ILE A 46 0.15 -4.49 8.49
CA ILE A 46 -0.97 -5.19 7.85
C ILE A 46 -0.46 -5.78 6.54
N TRP A 47 -0.68 -7.09 6.35
CA TRP A 47 -0.05 -7.89 5.31
C TRP A 47 -1.10 -8.31 4.29
N PHE A 48 -0.79 -8.13 3.02
CA PHE A 48 -1.63 -8.54 1.90
C PHE A 48 -0.83 -9.49 1.02
N ALA A 49 -1.33 -10.73 0.88
CA ALA A 49 -0.81 -11.65 -0.12
C ALA A 49 -1.35 -11.24 -1.50
N MET A 50 -0.47 -11.14 -2.48
CA MET A 50 -0.85 -10.84 -3.87
C MET A 50 -0.81 -12.16 -4.63
N SER A 51 -2.00 -12.70 -4.91
CA SER A 51 -2.24 -14.00 -5.56
C SER A 51 -1.69 -14.08 -6.98
#